data_AF-A0A948WNB7-F1
#
_entry.id   AF-A0A948WNB7-F1
#
_cell.length_a   1.000
_cell.length_b   1.000
_cell.length_c   1.000
_cell.angle_alpha   90.00
_cell.angle_beta   90.00
_cell.angle_gamma   90.00
#
_symmetry.space_group_name_H-M   'P 1'
#
loop_
_entity.id
_entity.type
_entity.pdbx_description
1 polymer ?
#
loop_
_entity_poly.entity_id
_entity_poly.type
_entity_poly.pdbx_seq_one_letter_code
_entity_poly.pdbx_strand_id
1 'polypeptide(L)'
;MTKPVLPDGFVVVVKRECATCVMTEPVLADISRSSKLTVYTQDDASFPESVPHLHDEDLSVSWHNDIETVPTLMRIENGVEVARTVGWSRDAWRELTGLGHLGEELPVMRPGCGSLSVDPDIIDKLRARFTGSVLTARQVEMAAAEDEFESMFNRGWTDGLPVIPPTPERVLRMLTGTTRKPDEVIALAPPDLVPLTVEKVAINAVMAGCLPEYLPWVIAALE
;
A
#
# COMPACT_ATOMS: atom_id res chain seq x y z
N MET A 1 -4.23 10.58 -5.98
CA MET A 1 -3.35 11.65 -5.45
C MET A 1 -2.02 11.59 -6.19
N THR A 2 -1.33 12.71 -6.38
CA THR A 2 0.01 12.74 -6.99
C THR A 2 1.06 12.28 -5.99
N LYS A 3 2.05 11.50 -6.44
CA LYS A 3 3.19 11.05 -5.63
C LYS A 3 3.83 12.24 -4.89
N PRO A 4 3.94 12.21 -3.54
CA PRO A 4 4.65 13.23 -2.79
C PRO A 4 6.11 13.31 -3.24
N VAL A 5 6.61 14.53 -3.45
CA VAL A 5 8.03 14.76 -3.75
C VAL A 5 8.79 14.73 -2.42
N LEU A 6 9.77 13.84 -2.33
CA LEU A 6 10.64 13.75 -1.15
C LEU A 6 11.67 14.90 -1.15
N PRO A 7 11.99 15.48 0.01
CA PRO A 7 13.00 16.52 0.10
C PRO A 7 14.41 15.97 -0.09
N ASP A 8 15.30 16.76 -0.70
CA ASP A 8 16.72 16.44 -0.81
C ASP A 8 17.39 16.23 0.54
N GLY A 9 18.35 15.31 0.60
CA GLY A 9 19.05 14.90 1.81
C GLY A 9 18.74 13.44 2.17
N PHE A 10 18.74 13.14 3.46
CA PHE A 10 18.30 11.84 3.96
C PHE A 10 16.83 11.89 4.33
N VAL A 11 16.09 10.86 3.93
CA VAL A 11 14.69 10.65 4.31
C VAL A 11 14.59 9.29 4.98
N VAL A 12 13.99 9.23 6.15
CA VAL A 12 13.75 7.97 6.85
C VAL A 12 12.27 7.82 7.17
N VAL A 13 11.74 6.62 6.95
CA VAL A 13 10.37 6.25 7.35
C VAL A 13 10.45 5.24 8.48
N VAL A 14 9.74 5.54 9.57
CA VAL A 14 9.77 4.78 10.82
C VAL A 14 8.36 4.53 11.35
N LYS A 15 8.23 3.67 12.36
CA LYS A 15 7.00 3.50 13.13
C LYS A 15 7.31 3.10 14.57
N ARG A 16 6.54 3.61 15.54
CA ARG A 16 6.71 3.42 16.99
C ARG A 16 6.60 1.96 17.41
N GLU A 17 5.70 1.20 16.80
CA GLU A 17 5.53 -0.23 17.11
C GLU A 17 6.73 -1.09 16.71
N CYS A 18 7.64 -0.56 15.89
CA CYS A 18 8.83 -1.29 15.46
C CYS A 18 9.98 -1.13 16.47
N ALA A 19 10.34 -2.21 17.16
CA ALA A 19 11.45 -2.21 18.11
C ALA A 19 12.79 -1.73 17.48
N THR A 20 13.02 -2.03 16.19
CA THR A 20 14.20 -1.55 15.47
C THR A 20 14.15 -0.04 15.25
N CYS A 21 12.99 0.53 14.91
CA CYS A 21 12.84 1.99 14.76
C CYS A 21 13.13 2.71 16.09
N VAL A 22 12.53 2.23 17.18
CA VAL A 22 12.76 2.77 18.54
C VAL A 22 14.24 2.68 18.92
N MET A 23 14.89 1.55 18.65
CA MET A 23 16.31 1.37 18.92
C MET A 23 17.19 2.33 18.10
N THR A 24 16.84 2.60 16.83
CA THR A 24 17.62 3.50 15.95
C THR A 24 17.36 4.98 16.22
N GLU A 25 16.46 5.34 17.13
CA GLU A 25 16.11 6.73 17.41
C GLU A 25 17.32 7.64 17.74
N PRO A 26 18.30 7.24 18.59
CA PRO A 26 19.50 8.04 18.82
C PRO A 26 20.35 8.25 17.56
N VAL A 27 20.35 7.28 16.63
CA VAL A 27 21.08 7.39 15.35
C VAL A 27 20.44 8.44 14.46
N LEU A 28 19.10 8.56 14.46
CA LEU A 28 18.40 9.62 13.73
C LEU A 28 18.81 11.00 14.25
N ALA A 29 18.97 11.15 15.56
CA ALA A 29 19.46 12.39 16.17
C ALA A 29 20.91 12.72 15.76
N ASP A 30 21.77 11.73 15.61
CA ASP A 30 23.15 11.93 15.13
C ASP A 30 23.19 12.35 13.65
N ILE A 31 22.39 11.70 12.80
CA ILE A 31 22.26 12.06 11.38
C ILE A 31 21.70 13.47 11.24
N SER A 32 20.64 13.81 11.98
CA SER A 32 20.00 15.13 11.96
C SER A 32 20.94 16.28 12.38
N ARG A 33 21.86 16.00 13.31
CA ARG A 33 22.90 16.97 13.72
C ARG A 33 23.99 17.18 12.67
N SER A 34 24.26 16.17 11.86
CA SER A 34 25.39 16.16 10.91
C SER A 34 24.99 16.46 9.47
N SER A 35 23.72 16.26 9.13
CA SER A 35 23.21 16.29 7.77
C SER A 35 21.72 16.61 7.74
N LYS A 36 21.20 16.98 6.56
CA LYS A 36 19.76 17.23 6.39
C LYS A 36 19.00 15.91 6.44
N LEU A 37 18.24 15.69 7.50
CA LEU A 37 17.37 14.53 7.70
C LEU A 37 15.90 14.96 7.74
N THR A 38 15.05 14.24 7.03
CA THR A 38 13.58 14.30 7.17
C THR A 38 13.08 12.95 7.67
N VAL A 39 12.26 12.96 8.72
CA VAL A 39 11.70 11.75 9.32
C VAL A 39 10.19 11.72 9.09
N TYR A 40 9.69 10.59 8.60
CA TYR A 40 8.25 10.29 8.53
C TYR A 40 7.92 9.15 9.49
N THR A 41 6.82 9.28 10.25
CA THR A 41 6.29 8.25 11.15
C THR A 41 4.92 7.77 10.68
N GLN A 42 4.62 6.47 10.82
CA GLN A 42 3.41 5.85 10.24
C GLN A 42 2.26 5.69 11.23
N ASP A 43 2.53 5.50 12.53
CA ASP A 43 1.57 4.99 13.51
C ASP A 43 1.35 5.94 14.71
N ASP A 44 2.40 6.62 15.16
CA ASP A 44 2.37 7.53 16.29
C ASP A 44 2.95 8.88 15.90
N ALA A 45 2.08 9.91 15.92
CA ALA A 45 2.41 11.30 15.58
C ALA A 45 3.39 11.98 16.56
N SER A 46 3.70 11.34 17.70
CA SER A 46 4.67 11.84 18.68
C SER A 46 6.06 11.20 18.55
N PHE A 47 6.20 10.18 17.70
CA PHE A 47 7.44 9.44 17.50
C PHE A 47 8.14 9.82 16.19
N PRO A 48 9.48 9.92 16.16
CA PRO A 48 10.43 9.89 17.28
C PRO A 48 10.48 11.20 18.08
N GLU A 49 10.71 11.10 19.38
CA GLU A 49 10.78 12.25 20.29
C GLU A 49 12.11 13.01 20.13
N SER A 50 13.18 12.31 19.74
CA SER A 50 14.54 12.87 19.64
C SER A 50 14.79 13.79 18.44
N VAL A 51 13.93 13.77 17.42
CA VAL A 51 14.12 14.53 16.18
C VAL A 51 12.80 15.06 15.62
N PRO A 52 12.80 16.23 14.95
CA PRO A 52 11.64 16.70 14.21
C PRO A 52 11.19 15.67 13.17
N HIS A 53 9.88 15.45 13.08
CA HIS A 53 9.28 14.43 12.22
C HIS A 53 7.93 14.90 11.68
N LEU A 54 7.47 14.21 10.64
CA LEU A 54 6.19 14.39 9.98
C LEU A 54 5.35 13.12 10.13
N HIS A 55 4.07 13.27 10.47
CA HIS A 55 3.15 12.14 10.55
C HIS A 55 2.62 11.81 9.15
N ASP A 56 2.96 10.64 8.64
CA ASP A 56 2.43 10.05 7.41
C ASP A 56 1.09 9.33 7.71
N GLU A 57 0.15 10.08 8.29
CA GLU A 57 -1.12 9.56 8.82
C GLU A 57 -1.92 8.78 7.77
N ASP A 58 -1.89 9.26 6.53
CA ASP A 58 -2.61 8.64 5.43
C ASP A 58 -1.79 7.63 4.63
N LEU A 59 -0.54 7.40 5.05
CA LEU A 59 0.43 6.51 4.42
C LEU A 59 0.76 6.89 2.97
N SER A 60 0.45 8.11 2.53
CA SER A 60 0.71 8.54 1.15
C SER A 60 2.20 8.59 0.81
N VAL A 61 3.04 9.00 1.75
CA VAL A 61 4.50 9.00 1.56
C VAL A 61 5.02 7.58 1.49
N SER A 62 4.57 6.72 2.42
CA SER A 62 4.98 5.33 2.49
C SER A 62 4.54 4.53 1.25
N TRP A 63 3.29 4.70 0.83
CA TRP A 63 2.73 4.06 -0.36
C TRP A 63 3.46 4.45 -1.64
N HIS A 64 3.58 5.76 -1.91
CA HIS A 64 4.11 6.23 -3.19
C HIS A 64 5.64 6.09 -3.33
N ASN A 65 6.34 5.71 -2.26
CA ASN A 65 7.79 5.48 -2.27
C ASN A 65 8.17 4.01 -1.97
N ASP A 66 7.20 3.10 -2.08
CA ASP A 66 7.39 1.66 -1.98
C ASP A 66 8.10 1.27 -0.66
N ILE A 67 7.61 1.80 0.45
CA ILE A 67 8.15 1.51 1.79
C ILE A 67 7.55 0.21 2.30
N GLU A 68 8.20 -0.92 2.02
CA GLU A 68 7.72 -2.23 2.46
C GLU A 68 8.15 -2.56 3.90
N THR A 69 9.28 -2.02 4.34
CA THR A 69 9.89 -2.30 5.64
C THR A 69 10.22 -0.99 6.35
N VAL A 70 10.19 -0.99 7.68
CA VAL A 70 10.66 0.13 8.51
C VAL A 70 11.65 -0.37 9.58
N PRO A 71 12.71 0.40 9.91
CA PRO A 71 13.06 1.67 9.30
C PRO A 71 13.55 1.50 7.85
N THR A 72 13.19 2.44 6.98
CA THR A 72 13.79 2.57 5.63
C THR A 72 14.46 3.93 5.54
N LEU A 73 15.77 3.95 5.29
CA LEU A 73 16.56 5.16 5.12
C LEU A 73 16.93 5.31 3.65
N MET A 74 16.64 6.47 3.08
CA MET A 74 16.83 6.83 1.68
C MET A 74 17.74 8.06 1.57
N ARG A 75 18.53 8.14 0.49
CA ARG A 75 19.21 9.35 0.06
C ARG A 75 18.52 9.92 -1.17
N ILE A 76 18.12 11.18 -1.09
CA ILE A 76 17.38 11.90 -2.13
C ILE A 76 18.26 13.02 -2.68
N GLU A 77 18.41 13.07 -4.00
CA GLU A 77 19.18 14.06 -4.75
C GLU A 77 18.32 14.61 -5.90
N ASN A 78 18.08 15.92 -5.92
CA ASN A 78 17.20 16.59 -6.87
C ASN A 78 15.78 15.98 -6.93
N GLY A 79 15.23 15.61 -5.77
CA GLY A 79 13.91 14.98 -5.63
C GLY A 79 13.84 13.53 -6.11
N VAL A 80 14.98 12.93 -6.47
CA VAL A 80 15.08 11.53 -6.93
C VAL A 80 15.81 10.71 -5.88
N GLU A 81 15.28 9.54 -5.57
CA GLU A 81 15.98 8.59 -4.72
C GLU A 81 17.17 7.96 -5.46
N VAL A 82 18.35 8.04 -4.85
CA VAL A 82 19.59 7.49 -5.43
C VAL A 82 20.14 6.28 -4.67
N ALA A 83 19.71 6.08 -3.43
CA ALA A 83 20.11 4.94 -2.60
C ALA A 83 19.10 4.72 -1.46
N ARG A 84 18.91 3.46 -1.04
CA ARG A 84 18.13 3.09 0.15
C ARG A 84 18.75 1.93 0.91
N THR A 85 18.44 1.85 2.21
CA THR A 85 18.67 0.69 3.07
C THR A 85 17.43 0.44 3.92
N VAL A 86 17.19 -0.84 4.26
CA VAL A 86 16.03 -1.27 5.06
C VAL A 86 16.49 -1.95 6.34
N GLY A 87 15.68 -1.83 7.40
CA GLY A 87 16.09 -2.25 8.73
C GLY A 87 17.30 -1.48 9.24
N TRP A 88 17.95 -2.03 10.25
CA TRP A 88 19.19 -1.49 10.79
C TRP A 88 20.37 -2.38 10.39
N SER A 89 21.34 -1.78 9.72
CA SER A 89 22.67 -2.32 9.51
C SER A 89 23.65 -1.18 9.73
N ARG A 90 24.53 -1.34 10.71
CA ARG A 90 25.51 -0.31 11.06
C ARG A 90 26.34 0.06 9.84
N ASP A 91 26.89 -0.93 9.13
CA ASP A 91 27.75 -0.69 7.98
C ASP A 91 26.96 -0.05 6.82
N ALA A 92 25.77 -0.55 6.49
CA ALA A 92 24.97 0.00 5.40
C ALA A 92 24.54 1.46 5.68
N TRP A 93 24.16 1.78 6.92
CA TRP A 93 23.79 3.14 7.29
C TRP A 93 25.01 4.07 7.29
N ARG A 94 26.18 3.61 7.75
CA ARG A 94 27.42 4.38 7.69
C ARG A 94 27.87 4.64 6.25
N GLU A 95 27.76 3.64 5.38
CA GLU A 95 28.08 3.77 3.95
C GLU A 95 27.13 4.75 3.26
N LEU A 96 25.82 4.60 3.47
CA LEU A 96 24.81 5.45 2.82
C LEU A 96 24.91 6.91 3.28
N THR A 97 25.18 7.14 4.57
CA THR A 97 25.28 8.48 5.16
C THR A 97 26.67 9.11 5.08
N GLY A 98 27.73 8.31 4.92
CA GLY A 98 29.11 8.74 5.07
C GLY A 98 29.56 9.01 6.51
N LEU A 99 28.71 8.73 7.51
CA LEU A 99 28.98 9.03 8.93
C LEU A 99 29.54 7.80 9.65
N GLY A 100 30.88 7.70 9.76
CA GLY A 100 31.54 6.52 10.31
C GLY A 100 31.31 6.22 11.80
N HIS A 101 30.68 7.11 12.56
CA HIS A 101 30.46 6.97 14.01
C HIS A 101 29.05 6.47 14.38
N LEU A 102 28.15 6.27 13.41
CA LEU A 102 26.76 5.94 13.73
C LEU A 102 26.63 4.60 14.48
N GLY A 103 25.84 4.58 15.55
CA GLY A 103 25.38 3.38 16.23
C GLY A 103 26.47 2.52 16.87
N GLU A 104 27.53 3.12 17.44
CA GLU A 104 28.62 2.40 18.11
C GLU A 104 28.14 1.45 19.21
N GLU A 105 27.15 1.89 19.99
CA GLU A 105 26.57 1.14 21.11
C GLU A 105 25.41 0.21 20.71
N LEU A 106 24.95 0.27 19.45
CA LEU A 106 23.85 -0.56 18.95
C LEU A 106 24.35 -1.92 18.43
N PRO A 107 23.50 -2.95 18.31
CA PRO A 107 23.87 -4.18 17.59
C PRO A 107 24.36 -3.87 16.16
N VAL A 108 25.16 -4.75 15.57
CA VAL A 108 25.64 -4.56 14.18
C VAL A 108 24.48 -4.52 13.19
N MET A 109 23.48 -5.39 13.40
CA MET A 109 22.34 -5.55 12.51
C MET A 109 21.07 -5.84 13.33
N ARG A 110 19.91 -5.35 12.87
CA ARG A 110 18.58 -5.75 13.33
C ARG A 110 17.61 -5.68 12.14
N PRO A 111 16.81 -6.72 11.89
CA PRO A 111 15.80 -6.65 10.85
C PRO A 111 14.78 -5.55 11.18
N GLY A 112 14.21 -4.95 10.15
CA GLY A 112 13.04 -4.10 10.30
C GLY A 112 11.76 -4.93 10.52
N CYS A 113 10.64 -4.24 10.49
CA CYS A 113 9.30 -4.83 10.51
C CYS A 113 8.51 -4.32 9.30
N GLY A 114 7.40 -5.00 8.96
CA GLY A 114 6.54 -4.57 7.84
C GLY A 114 6.01 -3.16 8.05
N SER A 115 6.08 -2.34 7.00
CA SER A 115 5.43 -1.04 6.99
C SER A 115 3.91 -1.19 7.08
N LEU A 116 3.23 -0.22 7.71
CA LEU A 116 1.77 -0.15 7.63
C LEU A 116 1.26 -0.05 6.18
N SER A 117 2.03 0.55 5.28
CA SER A 117 1.61 0.67 3.86
C SER A 117 1.52 -0.67 3.11
N VAL A 118 2.08 -1.75 3.67
CA VAL A 118 1.97 -3.11 3.14
C VAL A 118 1.23 -4.08 4.07
N ASP A 119 0.60 -3.55 5.11
CA ASP A 119 -0.14 -4.36 6.07
C ASP A 119 -1.37 -5.02 5.38
N PRO A 120 -1.53 -6.35 5.48
CA PRO A 120 -2.64 -7.08 4.84
C PRO A 120 -4.05 -6.56 5.18
N ASP A 121 -4.23 -5.96 6.36
CA ASP A 121 -5.53 -5.50 6.84
C ASP A 121 -5.95 -4.15 6.22
N ILE A 122 -4.99 -3.38 5.68
CA ILE A 122 -5.26 -2.05 5.09
C ILE A 122 -4.77 -1.87 3.66
N ILE A 123 -3.90 -2.73 3.14
CA ILE A 123 -3.33 -2.63 1.78
C ILE A 123 -4.39 -2.46 0.70
N ASP A 124 -5.53 -3.15 0.80
CA ASP A 124 -6.59 -3.07 -0.21
C ASP A 124 -7.29 -1.71 -0.17
N LYS A 125 -7.45 -1.11 1.01
CA LYS A 125 -7.95 0.27 1.19
C LYS A 125 -6.97 1.29 0.61
N LEU A 126 -5.67 1.10 0.86
CA LEU A 126 -4.63 1.96 0.30
C LEU A 126 -4.57 1.85 -1.23
N ARG A 127 -4.74 0.63 -1.77
CA ARG A 127 -4.84 0.40 -3.22
C ARG A 127 -6.03 1.15 -3.81
N ALA A 128 -7.21 1.04 -3.20
CA ALA A 128 -8.40 1.79 -3.62
C ALA A 128 -8.21 3.31 -3.55
N ARG A 129 -7.55 3.80 -2.49
CA ARG A 129 -7.28 5.23 -2.30
C ARG A 129 -6.27 5.80 -3.30
N PHE A 130 -5.16 5.11 -3.52
CA PHE A 130 -3.99 5.67 -4.20
C PHE A 130 -3.81 5.20 -5.64
N THR A 131 -4.39 4.07 -6.04
CA THR A 131 -4.31 3.55 -7.42
C THR A 131 -5.42 4.13 -8.31
N GLY A 132 -5.74 5.41 -8.13
CA GLY A 132 -6.93 6.07 -8.68
C GLY A 132 -7.36 5.63 -10.10
N SER A 133 -8.67 5.41 -10.23
CA SER A 133 -9.49 5.12 -11.44
C SER A 133 -8.99 4.05 -12.42
N VAL A 134 -8.54 2.90 -11.92
CA VAL A 134 -8.51 1.69 -12.76
C VAL A 134 -9.92 1.14 -12.99
N LEU A 135 -10.82 1.37 -12.03
CA LEU A 135 -12.21 0.92 -12.10
C LEU A 135 -13.06 1.93 -12.88
N THR A 136 -13.82 1.42 -13.84
CA THR A 136 -14.71 2.16 -14.74
C THR A 136 -16.17 1.76 -14.58
N ALA A 137 -16.44 0.62 -13.93
CA ALA A 137 -17.79 0.15 -13.67
C ALA A 137 -18.56 1.16 -12.81
N ARG A 138 -19.87 1.27 -13.08
CA ARG A 138 -20.76 2.15 -12.33
C ARG A 138 -20.76 1.78 -10.85
N GLN A 139 -20.32 2.71 -10.00
CA GLN A 139 -20.45 2.57 -8.56
C GLN A 139 -21.90 2.79 -8.14
N VAL A 140 -22.33 1.98 -7.18
CA VAL A 140 -23.67 2.03 -6.62
C VAL A 140 -23.52 2.35 -5.15
N GLU A 141 -23.84 3.58 -4.79
CA GLU A 141 -23.82 4.02 -3.40
C GLU A 141 -24.96 3.37 -2.62
N MET A 142 -24.62 2.91 -1.41
CA MET A 142 -25.55 2.33 -0.46
C MET A 142 -25.75 3.32 0.69
N ALA A 143 -26.99 3.45 1.17
CA ALA A 143 -27.21 4.28 2.35
C ALA A 143 -26.60 3.60 3.58
N ALA A 144 -26.11 4.39 4.55
CA ALA A 144 -25.43 3.84 5.74
C ALA A 144 -26.30 2.88 6.59
N ALA A 145 -27.63 2.98 6.48
CA ALA A 145 -28.59 2.11 7.17
C ALA A 145 -29.16 0.98 6.29
N GLU A 146 -28.74 0.90 5.03
CA GLU A 146 -29.19 -0.13 4.09
C GLU A 146 -28.38 -1.42 4.30
N ASP A 147 -29.05 -2.57 4.36
CA ASP A 147 -28.39 -3.86 4.36
C ASP A 147 -27.92 -4.21 2.93
N GLU A 148 -26.61 -4.30 2.75
CA GLU A 148 -26.00 -4.53 1.45
C GLU A 148 -26.38 -5.89 0.85
N PHE A 149 -26.49 -6.94 1.66
CA PHE A 149 -26.82 -8.28 1.19
C PHE A 149 -28.27 -8.35 0.72
N GLU A 150 -29.20 -7.82 1.54
CA GLU A 150 -30.62 -7.76 1.18
C GLU A 150 -30.86 -6.84 -0.02
N SER A 151 -30.15 -5.71 -0.13
CA SER A 151 -30.29 -4.82 -1.29
C SER A 151 -29.83 -5.48 -2.60
N MET A 152 -28.69 -6.19 -2.57
CA MET A 152 -28.21 -6.94 -3.73
C MET A 152 -29.19 -8.05 -4.14
N PHE A 153 -29.77 -8.76 -3.17
CA PHE A 153 -30.82 -9.75 -3.41
C PHE A 153 -32.08 -9.12 -4.03
N ASN A 154 -32.60 -8.05 -3.42
CA ASN A 154 -33.81 -7.36 -3.87
C ASN A 154 -33.66 -6.74 -5.28
N ARG A 155 -32.42 -6.41 -5.68
CA ARG A 155 -32.10 -5.93 -7.04
C ARG A 155 -31.88 -7.04 -8.05
N GLY A 156 -31.97 -8.31 -7.64
CA GLY A 156 -31.80 -9.48 -8.50
C GLY A 156 -30.36 -9.68 -8.97
N TRP A 157 -29.36 -9.22 -8.20
CA TRP A 157 -27.95 -9.39 -8.55
C TRP A 157 -27.37 -10.73 -8.10
N THR A 158 -28.16 -11.53 -7.38
CA THR A 158 -27.77 -12.85 -6.89
C THR A 158 -28.64 -13.92 -7.53
N ASP A 159 -28.20 -15.17 -7.44
CA ASP A 159 -28.93 -16.36 -7.88
C ASP A 159 -29.93 -16.89 -6.83
N GLY A 160 -30.20 -16.08 -5.80
CA GLY A 160 -31.00 -16.47 -4.64
C GLY A 160 -30.18 -16.78 -3.39
N LEU A 161 -28.85 -16.90 -3.51
CA LEU A 161 -27.94 -17.03 -2.38
C LEU A 161 -27.31 -15.67 -2.00
N PRO A 162 -26.81 -15.53 -0.76
CA PRO A 162 -26.00 -14.38 -0.38
C PRO A 162 -24.70 -14.32 -1.19
N VAL A 163 -24.29 -13.11 -1.55
CA VAL A 163 -23.04 -12.82 -2.28
C VAL A 163 -22.15 -11.90 -1.48
N ILE A 164 -20.86 -11.82 -1.82
CA ILE A 164 -19.94 -10.84 -1.24
C ILE A 164 -20.09 -9.50 -1.97
N PRO A 165 -20.37 -8.38 -1.27
CA PRO A 165 -20.47 -7.08 -1.90
C PRO A 165 -19.15 -6.66 -2.58
N PRO A 166 -19.14 -6.32 -3.88
CA PRO A 166 -17.92 -6.07 -4.62
C PRO A 166 -17.43 -4.63 -4.43
N THR A 167 -16.94 -4.33 -3.22
CA THR A 167 -16.37 -3.00 -2.91
C THR A 167 -15.12 -2.73 -3.76
N PRO A 168 -14.77 -1.45 -4.02
CA PRO A 168 -13.58 -1.11 -4.79
C PRO A 168 -12.30 -1.79 -4.29
N GLU A 169 -12.12 -1.91 -2.97
CA GLU A 169 -10.99 -2.60 -2.34
C GLU A 169 -10.93 -4.07 -2.74
N ARG A 170 -12.06 -4.79 -2.64
CA ARG A 170 -12.16 -6.21 -2.97
C ARG A 170 -11.95 -6.45 -4.47
N VAL A 171 -12.48 -5.58 -5.33
CA VAL A 171 -12.29 -5.67 -6.78
C VAL A 171 -10.84 -5.41 -7.17
N LEU A 172 -10.20 -4.40 -6.59
CA LEU A 172 -8.79 -4.12 -6.86
C LEU A 172 -7.87 -5.22 -6.35
N ARG A 173 -8.22 -5.88 -5.23
CA ARG A 173 -7.56 -7.11 -4.80
C ARG A 173 -7.78 -8.26 -5.78
N MET A 174 -9.01 -8.47 -6.25
CA MET A 174 -9.29 -9.51 -7.24
C MET A 174 -8.43 -9.34 -8.49
N LEU A 175 -8.29 -8.11 -8.97
CA LEU A 175 -7.49 -7.77 -10.14
C LEU A 175 -5.99 -8.06 -10.01
N THR A 176 -5.43 -8.19 -8.80
CA THR A 176 -4.02 -8.61 -8.64
C THR A 176 -3.77 -10.04 -9.10
N GLY A 177 -4.84 -10.83 -9.28
CA GLY A 177 -4.77 -12.19 -9.81
C GLY A 177 -4.39 -12.28 -11.28
N THR A 178 -4.42 -11.16 -12.03
CA THR A 178 -4.15 -11.13 -13.46
C THR A 178 -3.22 -9.99 -13.85
N THR A 179 -2.49 -10.15 -14.95
CA THR A 179 -1.70 -9.07 -15.57
C THR A 179 -2.47 -8.34 -16.67
N ARG A 180 -3.71 -8.76 -16.96
CA ARG A 180 -4.55 -8.16 -18.00
C ARG A 180 -5.10 -6.80 -17.58
N LYS A 181 -5.38 -5.95 -18.55
CA LYS A 181 -5.90 -4.60 -18.26
C LYS A 181 -7.38 -4.68 -17.86
N PRO A 182 -7.82 -3.93 -16.85
CA PRO A 182 -9.22 -4.03 -16.39
C PRO A 182 -10.28 -3.60 -17.41
N ASP A 183 -9.91 -2.75 -18.37
CA ASP A 183 -10.76 -2.31 -19.49
C ASP A 183 -10.76 -3.28 -20.69
N GLU A 184 -9.93 -4.31 -20.66
CA GLU A 184 -9.84 -5.31 -21.73
C GLU A 184 -11.13 -6.12 -21.81
N VAL A 185 -11.74 -6.18 -23.00
CA VAL A 185 -12.96 -6.94 -23.27
C VAL A 185 -12.60 -8.40 -23.55
N ILE A 186 -13.13 -9.30 -22.73
CA ILE A 186 -12.94 -10.77 -22.81
C ILE A 186 -13.93 -11.38 -23.80
N ALA A 187 -15.20 -11.01 -23.67
CA ALA A 187 -16.30 -11.55 -24.47
C ALA A 187 -17.46 -10.56 -24.56
N LEU A 188 -18.48 -10.92 -25.34
CA LEU A 188 -19.80 -10.28 -25.31
C LEU A 188 -20.76 -11.22 -24.59
N ALA A 189 -21.32 -10.79 -23.45
CA ALA A 189 -22.18 -11.64 -22.63
C ALA A 189 -23.63 -11.63 -23.16
N PRO A 190 -24.20 -12.78 -23.60
CA PRO A 190 -25.61 -12.89 -23.89
C PRO A 190 -26.47 -12.71 -22.61
N PRO A 191 -27.76 -12.33 -22.74
CA PRO A 191 -28.50 -12.10 -23.99
C PRO A 191 -28.27 -10.70 -24.61
N ASP A 192 -27.83 -9.72 -23.82
CA ASP A 192 -27.77 -8.32 -24.25
C ASP A 192 -26.48 -7.96 -25.02
N LEU A 193 -25.56 -8.92 -25.17
CA LEU A 193 -24.27 -8.80 -25.87
C LEU A 193 -23.43 -7.60 -25.37
N VAL A 194 -23.53 -7.33 -24.07
CA VAL A 194 -22.77 -6.26 -23.43
C VAL A 194 -21.29 -6.68 -23.32
N PRO A 195 -20.33 -5.78 -23.58
CA PRO A 195 -18.92 -6.07 -23.38
C PRO A 195 -18.62 -6.50 -21.94
N LEU A 196 -18.05 -7.70 -21.82
CA LEU A 196 -17.59 -8.27 -20.56
C LEU A 196 -16.09 -7.98 -20.42
N THR A 197 -15.77 -6.94 -19.66
CA THR A 197 -14.39 -6.55 -19.38
C THR A 197 -13.78 -7.37 -18.25
N VAL A 198 -12.45 -7.41 -18.15
CA VAL A 198 -11.73 -8.00 -17.01
C VAL A 198 -12.23 -7.45 -15.67
N GLU A 199 -12.48 -6.14 -15.58
CA GLU A 199 -13.09 -5.52 -14.39
C GLU A 199 -14.45 -6.13 -14.05
N LYS A 200 -15.33 -6.31 -15.03
CA LYS A 200 -16.67 -6.91 -14.80
C LYS A 200 -16.56 -8.38 -14.39
N VAL A 201 -15.61 -9.12 -14.96
CA VAL A 201 -15.32 -10.50 -14.53
C VAL A 201 -14.84 -10.50 -13.08
N ALA A 202 -13.93 -9.59 -12.72
CA ALA A 202 -13.45 -9.45 -11.34
C ALA A 202 -14.57 -9.09 -10.36
N ILE A 203 -15.49 -8.19 -10.71
CA ILE A 203 -16.67 -7.85 -9.89
C ILE A 203 -17.51 -9.10 -9.61
N ASN A 204 -17.84 -9.88 -10.64
CA ASN A 204 -18.62 -11.11 -10.48
C ASN A 204 -17.86 -12.19 -9.69
N ALA A 205 -16.55 -12.31 -9.91
CA ALA A 205 -15.70 -13.22 -9.15
C ALA A 205 -15.66 -12.86 -7.66
N VAL A 206 -15.58 -11.56 -7.31
CA VAL A 206 -15.71 -11.09 -5.93
C VAL A 206 -17.07 -11.48 -5.36
N MET A 207 -18.16 -11.21 -6.08
CA MET A 207 -19.51 -11.57 -5.65
C MET A 207 -19.65 -13.06 -5.34
N ALA A 208 -19.01 -13.91 -6.14
CA ALA A 208 -18.97 -15.35 -5.95
C ALA A 208 -18.02 -15.82 -4.82
N GLY A 209 -17.29 -14.92 -4.15
CA GLY A 209 -16.32 -15.26 -3.11
C GLY A 209 -15.04 -15.91 -3.64
N CYS A 210 -14.71 -15.69 -4.92
CA CYS A 210 -13.52 -16.23 -5.56
C CYS A 210 -12.23 -15.67 -4.91
N LEU A 211 -11.13 -16.43 -5.00
CA LEU A 211 -9.80 -15.93 -4.64
C LEU A 211 -9.12 -15.28 -5.86
N PRO A 212 -8.25 -14.27 -5.67
CA PRO A 212 -7.53 -13.64 -6.78
C PRO A 212 -6.74 -14.64 -7.64
N GLU A 213 -6.09 -15.64 -7.03
CA GLU A 213 -5.34 -16.67 -7.78
C GLU A 213 -6.20 -17.50 -8.76
N TYR A 214 -7.52 -17.47 -8.61
CA TYR A 214 -8.45 -18.17 -9.48
C TYR A 214 -8.96 -17.29 -10.63
N LEU A 215 -8.79 -15.96 -10.55
CA LEU A 215 -9.29 -15.03 -11.58
C LEU A 215 -8.79 -15.37 -13.00
N PRO A 216 -7.52 -15.76 -13.24
CA PRO A 216 -7.08 -16.16 -14.58
C PRO A 216 -7.88 -17.32 -15.17
N TRP A 217 -8.29 -18.27 -14.33
CA TRP A 217 -9.10 -19.42 -14.76
C TRP A 217 -10.54 -19.01 -15.06
N VAL A 218 -11.11 -18.08 -14.27
CA VAL A 218 -12.43 -17.51 -14.54
C VAL A 218 -12.42 -16.77 -15.88
N ILE A 219 -11.39 -15.96 -16.13
CA ILE A 219 -11.21 -15.25 -17.40
C ILE A 219 -11.11 -16.26 -18.56
N ALA A 220 -10.25 -17.27 -18.44
CA ALA A 220 -10.04 -18.27 -19.48
C ALA A 220 -11.31 -19.10 -19.79
N ALA A 221 -12.20 -19.30 -18.81
CA ALA A 221 -13.46 -20.02 -19.02
C ALA A 221 -14.52 -19.22 -19.80
N LEU A 222 -14.32 -17.90 -19.95
CA LEU A 222 -15.25 -16.97 -20.58
C LEU A 222 -14.82 -16.54 -21.99
N GLU A 223 -13.60 -16.90 -22.40
CA GLU A 223 -13.04 -16.68 -23.75
C GLU A 223 -13.49 -17.76 -24.74
#